data_AF-A0A9P6Z1N0-F1
#
_entry.id   AF-A0A9P6Z1N0-F1
#
_cell.length_a   1.000
_cell.length_b   1.000
_cell.length_c   1.000
_cell.angle_alpha   90.00
_cell.angle_beta   90.00
_cell.angle_gamma   90.00
#
_symmetry.space_group_name_H-M   'P 1'
#
loop_
_entity.id
_entity.type
_entity.pdbx_description
1 polymer ?
#
loop_
_entity_poly.entity_id
_entity_poly.type
_entity_poly.pdbx_seq_one_letter_code
_entity_poly.pdbx_strand_id
1 'polypeptide(L)'
;MLETLFRKNDDKYQDISGVTIQVSDTVADLLDYAMEGTCRPLKSRMEQVLVLQPGALTSYKIANLIQFYTVTLSKLMRKDAALERVLYELTELAYKYFFDTLNAQAEELKEFTEMPDHKLAITPKIRDMSAQLKEILASYDSSLIVATNSAENLPEFNFSEILDAIIEPLLHTCESSVAKLSKIDQSIYLVNCLHHIQAILAPYSFTEAKRENIAARLSDYLNDIALEEYNLLLKQAKLTKIKETLATKDPEVPLSSLPDMDVVSLTNALSKLDSSLVILSADISPHLEKLSSAQHYQQAQSSAIRLLLTTYTDISKAVQDPKNGYDNPDAILPRTVEDMEAIFFILPT
;
A
#
# COMPACT_ATOMS: atom_id res chain seq x y z
N MET A 1 -59.68 15.47 8.08
CA MET A 1 -60.39 14.98 9.28
C MET A 1 -59.46 14.40 10.36
N LEU A 2 -58.12 14.40 10.17
CA LEU A 2 -57.13 13.85 11.11
C LEU A 2 -56.23 14.91 11.79
N GLU A 3 -56.30 16.18 11.40
CA GLU A 3 -55.50 17.26 12.02
C GLU A 3 -56.12 17.81 13.32
N THR A 4 -57.37 17.49 13.62
CA THR A 4 -58.05 17.92 14.86
C THR A 4 -57.74 17.04 16.07
N LEU A 5 -57.02 15.92 15.90
CA LEU A 5 -56.62 15.01 16.99
C LEU A 5 -55.30 15.41 17.69
N PHE A 6 -54.55 16.38 17.13
CA PHE A 6 -53.26 16.83 17.66
C PHE A 6 -53.28 18.25 18.25
N ARG A 7 -54.48 18.79 18.54
CA ARG A 7 -54.57 20.08 19.25
C ARG A 7 -54.24 19.85 20.72
N LYS A 8 -53.00 20.20 21.10
CA LYS A 8 -52.54 20.36 22.48
C LYS A 8 -53.56 21.22 23.23
N ASN A 9 -54.30 20.61 24.15
CA ASN A 9 -54.90 21.35 25.24
C ASN A 9 -53.78 21.63 26.25
N ASP A 10 -53.18 22.81 26.10
CA ASP A 10 -52.35 23.42 27.13
C ASP A 10 -53.27 23.80 28.30
N ASP A 11 -53.42 22.91 29.28
CA ASP A 11 -53.78 23.26 30.65
C ASP A 11 -53.52 22.07 31.59
N LYS A 12 -52.73 22.32 32.64
CA LYS A 12 -52.12 21.41 33.64
C LYS A 12 -50.73 20.86 33.32
N TYR A 13 -49.75 21.76 33.18
CA TYR A 13 -48.35 21.45 33.45
C TYR A 13 -48.03 21.71 34.93
N GLN A 14 -48.14 20.67 35.75
CA GLN A 14 -47.42 20.57 37.04
C GLN A 14 -47.30 19.07 37.37
N ASP A 15 -46.06 18.59 37.51
CA ASP A 15 -45.64 17.24 37.95
C ASP A 15 -45.62 16.03 36.99
N ILE A 16 -45.69 16.19 35.67
CA ILE A 16 -45.60 15.04 34.75
C ILE A 16 -44.14 14.65 34.41
N SER A 17 -43.20 15.59 34.45
CA SER A 17 -41.79 15.32 34.13
C SER A 17 -41.13 14.41 35.18
N GLY A 18 -41.38 14.65 36.47
CA GLY A 18 -40.86 13.81 37.56
C GLY A 18 -41.40 12.37 37.53
N VAL A 19 -42.69 12.20 37.22
CA VAL A 19 -43.33 10.88 37.09
C VAL A 19 -42.82 10.13 35.86
N THR A 20 -42.59 10.83 34.74
CA THR A 20 -42.08 10.21 33.50
C THR A 20 -40.62 9.75 33.66
N ILE A 21 -39.80 10.53 34.37
CA ILE A 21 -38.42 10.16 34.72
C ILE A 21 -38.42 8.93 35.65
N GLN A 22 -39.27 8.92 36.69
CA GLN A 22 -39.37 7.79 37.62
C GLN A 22 -39.84 6.49 36.95
N VAL A 23 -40.78 6.55 36.01
CA VAL A 23 -41.25 5.38 35.23
C VAL A 23 -40.15 4.86 34.30
N SER A 24 -39.42 5.76 33.63
CA SER A 24 -38.28 5.37 32.78
C SER A 24 -37.19 4.66 33.59
N ASP A 25 -36.89 5.16 34.79
CA ASP A 25 -35.89 4.56 35.68
C ASP A 25 -36.32 3.18 36.20
N THR A 26 -37.60 3.01 36.56
CA THR A 26 -38.11 1.70 37.00
C THR A 26 -38.16 0.67 35.88
N VAL A 27 -38.46 1.10 34.65
CA VAL A 27 -38.43 0.22 33.47
C VAL A 27 -37.00 -0.25 33.19
N ALA A 28 -36.01 0.64 33.31
CA ALA A 28 -34.60 0.27 33.15
C ALA A 28 -34.14 -0.73 34.24
N ASP A 29 -34.56 -0.52 35.50
CA ASP A 29 -34.25 -1.43 36.62
C ASP A 29 -34.87 -2.82 36.44
N LEU A 30 -36.13 -2.89 35.99
CA LEU A 30 -36.79 -4.15 35.71
C LEU A 30 -36.12 -4.89 34.55
N LEU A 31 -35.68 -4.15 33.53
CA LEU A 31 -35.01 -4.70 32.37
C LEU A 31 -33.62 -5.26 32.72
N ASP A 32 -32.84 -4.55 33.56
CA ASP A 32 -31.53 -5.06 34.04
C ASP A 32 -31.72 -6.37 34.85
N TYR A 33 -32.67 -6.39 35.79
CA TYR A 33 -32.98 -7.60 36.57
C TYR A 33 -33.44 -8.77 35.69
N ALA A 34 -34.28 -8.51 34.68
CA ALA A 34 -34.74 -9.54 33.75
C ALA A 34 -33.59 -10.08 32.86
N MET A 35 -32.66 -9.21 32.47
CA MET A 35 -31.54 -9.59 31.61
C MET A 35 -30.37 -10.22 32.36
N GLU A 36 -30.26 -10.01 33.68
CA GLU A 36 -29.18 -10.57 34.51
C GLU A 36 -29.08 -12.11 34.38
N GLY A 37 -30.22 -12.80 34.31
CA GLY A 37 -30.28 -14.26 34.12
C GLY A 37 -29.69 -14.74 32.79
N THR A 38 -29.63 -13.87 31.77
CA THR A 38 -29.11 -14.19 30.42
C THR A 38 -27.60 -14.00 30.30
N CYS A 39 -26.99 -13.23 31.21
CA CYS A 39 -25.58 -12.85 31.17
C CYS A 39 -24.64 -14.05 31.27
N ARG A 40 -24.87 -14.95 32.24
CA ARG A 40 -24.02 -16.16 32.42
C ARG A 40 -24.10 -17.13 31.24
N PRO A 41 -25.30 -17.51 30.74
CA PRO A 41 -25.40 -18.37 29.55
C PRO A 41 -24.75 -17.74 28.31
N LEU A 42 -24.96 -16.44 28.07
CA LEU A 42 -24.37 -15.74 26.94
C LEU A 42 -22.83 -15.79 27.00
N LYS A 43 -22.27 -15.42 28.16
CA LYS A 43 -20.82 -15.44 28.38
C LYS A 43 -20.23 -16.82 28.15
N SER A 44 -20.80 -17.84 28.79
CA SER A 44 -20.31 -19.22 28.67
C SER A 44 -20.35 -19.74 27.22
N ARG A 45 -21.43 -19.44 26.48
CA ARG A 45 -21.54 -19.85 25.07
C ARG A 45 -20.54 -19.12 24.18
N MET A 46 -20.33 -17.83 24.40
CA MET A 46 -19.37 -17.05 23.60
C MET A 46 -17.93 -17.51 23.88
N GLU A 47 -17.58 -17.71 25.15
CA GLU A 47 -16.28 -18.28 25.54
C GLU A 47 -16.05 -19.64 24.88
N GLN A 48 -17.06 -20.53 24.88
CA GLN A 48 -16.97 -21.82 24.19
C GLN A 48 -16.71 -21.65 22.69
N VAL A 49 -17.38 -20.72 22.02
CA VAL A 49 -17.16 -20.46 20.59
C VAL A 49 -15.74 -19.94 20.33
N LEU A 50 -15.25 -19.02 21.15
CA LEU A 50 -13.89 -18.46 21.00
C LEU A 50 -12.79 -19.49 21.31
N VAL A 51 -13.02 -20.39 22.29
CA VAL A 51 -12.10 -21.47 22.64
C VAL A 51 -11.93 -22.49 21.50
N LEU A 52 -12.93 -22.64 20.62
CA LEU A 52 -12.82 -23.49 19.42
C LEU A 52 -11.86 -22.93 18.35
N GLN A 53 -11.19 -21.80 18.64
CA GLN A 53 -10.27 -21.11 17.76
C GLN A 53 -10.84 -20.84 16.36
N PRO A 54 -11.91 -20.02 16.27
CA PRO A 54 -12.36 -19.53 14.98
C PRO A 54 -11.22 -18.74 14.30
N GLY A 55 -11.14 -18.84 12.97
CA GLY A 55 -10.12 -18.09 12.21
C GLY A 55 -10.24 -16.58 12.44
N ALA A 56 -9.14 -15.84 12.23
CA ALA A 56 -9.04 -14.41 12.59
C ALA A 56 -10.22 -13.57 12.09
N LEU A 57 -10.63 -13.77 10.83
CA LEU A 57 -11.79 -13.08 10.25
C LEU A 57 -13.09 -13.34 11.02
N THR A 58 -13.34 -14.58 11.42
CA THR A 58 -14.55 -14.95 12.16
C THR A 58 -14.51 -14.34 13.57
N SER A 59 -13.37 -14.39 14.26
CA SER A 59 -13.16 -13.73 15.55
C SER A 59 -13.42 -12.22 15.46
N TYR A 60 -12.94 -11.59 14.40
CA TYR A 60 -13.16 -10.16 14.13
C TYR A 60 -14.63 -9.83 13.89
N LYS A 61 -15.34 -10.62 13.07
CA LYS A 61 -16.78 -10.47 12.83
C LYS A 61 -17.59 -10.64 14.12
N ILE A 62 -17.21 -11.59 14.97
CA ILE A 62 -17.82 -11.79 16.29
C ILE A 62 -17.59 -10.56 17.17
N ALA A 63 -16.35 -10.05 17.26
CA ALA A 63 -16.02 -8.87 18.04
C ALA A 63 -16.85 -7.65 17.60
N ASN A 64 -16.91 -7.36 16.29
CA ASN A 64 -17.70 -6.25 15.76
C ASN A 64 -19.21 -6.42 16.03
N LEU A 65 -19.73 -7.64 15.96
CA LEU A 65 -21.14 -7.91 16.23
C LEU A 65 -21.48 -7.69 17.70
N ILE A 66 -20.63 -8.17 18.63
CA ILE A 66 -20.82 -7.93 20.07
C ILE A 66 -20.71 -6.43 20.34
N GLN A 67 -19.73 -5.74 19.75
CA GLN A 67 -19.56 -4.30 19.90
C GLN A 67 -20.79 -3.52 19.40
N PHE A 68 -21.36 -3.90 18.25
CA PHE A 68 -22.60 -3.34 17.71
C PHE A 68 -23.76 -3.48 18.70
N TYR A 69 -23.95 -4.69 19.26
CA TYR A 69 -25.01 -4.93 20.22
C TYR A 69 -24.74 -4.24 21.57
N THR A 70 -23.48 -4.11 21.98
CA THR A 70 -23.09 -3.35 23.18
C THR A 70 -23.58 -1.90 23.06
N VAL A 71 -23.31 -1.24 21.94
CA VAL A 71 -23.75 0.15 21.66
C VAL A 71 -25.27 0.27 21.54
N THR A 72 -25.91 -0.73 20.92
CA THR A 72 -27.36 -0.70 20.72
C THR A 72 -28.11 -0.91 22.04
N LEU A 73 -27.64 -1.84 22.87
CA LEU A 73 -28.27 -2.18 24.14
C LEU A 73 -27.94 -1.16 25.23
N SER A 74 -26.76 -0.54 25.23
CA SER A 74 -26.42 0.52 26.20
C SER A 74 -27.32 1.75 26.09
N LYS A 75 -27.92 2.01 24.92
CA LYS A 75 -28.94 3.06 24.73
C LYS A 75 -30.29 2.74 25.38
N LEU A 76 -30.58 1.46 25.60
CA LEU A 76 -31.86 0.98 26.13
C LEU A 76 -31.78 0.65 27.62
N MET A 77 -30.59 0.38 28.14
CA MET A 77 -30.34 0.00 29.53
C MET A 77 -29.82 1.18 30.35
N ARG A 78 -29.86 1.05 31.67
CA ARG A 78 -29.14 1.97 32.56
C ARG A 78 -27.63 1.79 32.36
N LYS A 79 -26.85 2.87 32.51
CA LYS A 79 -25.39 2.80 32.55
C LYS A 79 -24.93 1.78 33.60
N ASP A 80 -23.93 0.97 33.27
CA ASP A 80 -23.31 -0.06 34.12
C ASP A 80 -24.18 -1.31 34.39
N ALA A 81 -25.23 -1.53 33.57
CA ALA A 81 -26.06 -2.73 33.61
C ALA A 81 -25.21 -4.02 33.52
N ALA A 82 -25.70 -5.10 34.13
CA ALA A 82 -24.96 -6.37 34.16
C ALA A 82 -24.66 -6.89 32.75
N LEU A 83 -25.63 -6.76 31.83
CA LEU A 83 -25.50 -7.16 30.44
C LEU A 83 -24.48 -6.31 29.68
N GLU A 84 -24.47 -4.99 29.91
CA GLU A 84 -23.51 -4.08 29.29
C GLU A 84 -22.08 -4.49 29.66
N ARG A 85 -21.80 -4.72 30.95
CA ARG A 85 -20.49 -5.18 31.42
C ARG A 85 -20.05 -6.49 30.78
N VAL A 86 -20.95 -7.47 30.71
CA VAL A 86 -20.64 -8.76 30.08
C VAL A 86 -20.35 -8.62 28.58
N LEU A 87 -21.07 -7.76 27.87
CA LEU A 87 -20.82 -7.52 26.45
C LEU A 87 -19.47 -6.82 26.20
N TYR A 88 -19.08 -5.88 27.06
CA TYR A 88 -17.74 -5.28 27.03
C TYR A 88 -16.64 -6.33 27.25
N GLU A 89 -16.75 -7.15 28.30
CA GLU A 89 -15.79 -8.24 28.58
C GLU A 89 -15.68 -9.22 27.40
N LEU A 90 -16.81 -9.59 26.78
CA LEU A 90 -16.83 -10.49 25.63
C LEU A 90 -16.24 -9.85 24.37
N THR A 91 -16.40 -8.53 24.20
CA THR A 91 -15.79 -7.79 23.10
C THR A 91 -14.27 -7.78 23.24
N GLU A 92 -13.75 -7.47 24.43
CA GLU A 92 -12.31 -7.54 24.71
C GLU A 92 -11.75 -8.94 24.49
N LEU A 93 -12.47 -9.97 24.95
CA LEU A 93 -12.07 -11.36 24.76
C LEU A 93 -12.02 -11.74 23.27
N ALA A 94 -13.03 -11.36 22.50
CA ALA A 94 -13.07 -11.64 21.06
C ALA A 94 -11.94 -10.94 20.29
N TYR A 95 -11.63 -9.68 20.63
CA TYR A 95 -10.48 -8.98 20.07
C TYR A 95 -9.15 -9.63 20.46
N LYS A 96 -9.01 -10.08 21.72
CA LYS A 96 -7.82 -10.81 22.16
C LYS A 96 -7.59 -12.06 21.31
N TYR A 97 -8.62 -12.90 21.13
CA TYR A 97 -8.52 -14.09 20.27
C TYR A 97 -8.21 -13.73 18.80
N PHE A 98 -8.77 -12.64 18.30
CA PHE A 98 -8.47 -12.13 16.97
C PHE A 98 -6.98 -11.80 16.83
N PHE A 99 -6.41 -10.99 17.73
CA PHE A 99 -4.99 -10.62 17.70
C PHE A 99 -4.08 -11.82 17.93
N ASP A 100 -4.41 -12.71 18.86
CA ASP A 100 -3.63 -13.94 19.11
C ASP A 100 -3.57 -14.81 17.84
N THR A 101 -4.69 -14.96 17.13
CA THR A 101 -4.74 -15.72 15.87
C THR A 101 -3.97 -15.03 14.76
N LEU A 102 -4.09 -13.71 14.64
CA LEU A 102 -3.42 -12.90 13.62
C LEU A 102 -1.91 -12.89 13.83
N ASN A 103 -1.45 -12.75 15.07
CA ASN A 103 -0.04 -12.84 15.43
C ASN A 103 0.53 -14.24 15.15
N ALA A 104 -0.21 -15.30 15.47
CA ALA A 104 0.21 -16.66 15.13
C ALA A 104 0.34 -16.86 13.61
N GLN A 105 -0.61 -16.35 12.82
CA GLN A 105 -0.54 -16.37 11.36
C GLN A 105 0.63 -15.53 10.82
N ALA A 106 0.91 -14.38 11.42
CA ALA A 106 2.04 -13.53 11.07
C ALA A 106 3.38 -14.23 11.32
N GLU A 107 3.55 -14.90 12.45
CA GLU A 107 4.78 -15.64 12.76
C GLU A 107 4.95 -16.84 11.81
N GLU A 108 3.88 -17.61 11.54
CA GLU A 108 3.89 -18.69 10.55
C GLU A 108 4.30 -18.16 9.15
N LEU A 109 3.82 -16.98 8.79
CA LEU A 109 4.10 -16.35 7.51
C LEU A 109 5.57 -15.91 7.40
N LYS A 110 6.19 -15.44 8.48
CA LYS A 110 7.61 -15.07 8.51
C LYS A 110 8.52 -16.28 8.35
N GLU A 111 8.15 -17.42 8.93
CA GLU A 111 8.89 -18.68 8.76
C GLU A 111 8.70 -19.29 7.37
N PHE A 112 7.60 -18.96 6.69
CA PHE A 112 7.27 -19.47 5.37
C PHE A 112 8.02 -18.71 4.26
N THR A 113 8.98 -19.39 3.61
CA THR A 113 9.69 -18.84 2.43
C THR A 113 9.34 -19.66 1.18
N GLU A 114 8.45 -19.12 0.35
CA GLU A 114 8.17 -19.65 -0.99
C GLU A 114 8.79 -18.73 -2.04
N MET A 115 9.60 -19.28 -2.93
CA MET A 115 10.25 -18.50 -3.97
C MET A 115 9.23 -18.14 -5.08
N PRO A 116 9.23 -16.90 -5.59
CA PRO A 116 8.35 -16.50 -6.68
C PRO A 116 8.60 -17.31 -7.96
N ASP A 117 7.56 -17.39 -8.81
CA ASP A 117 7.69 -18.02 -10.12
C ASP A 117 8.49 -17.16 -11.11
N HIS A 118 8.74 -17.68 -12.30
CA HIS A 118 9.46 -16.98 -13.37
C HIS A 118 8.75 -15.71 -13.88
N LYS A 119 7.43 -15.60 -13.63
CA LYS A 119 6.62 -14.44 -13.98
C LYS A 119 6.64 -13.36 -12.90
N LEU A 120 7.24 -13.66 -11.74
CA LEU A 120 7.29 -12.78 -10.57
C LEU A 120 5.89 -12.33 -10.13
N ALA A 121 4.91 -13.21 -10.28
CA ALA A 121 3.57 -13.00 -9.77
C ALA A 121 3.53 -13.26 -8.25
N ILE A 122 2.56 -12.65 -7.56
CA ILE A 122 2.33 -12.88 -6.12
C ILE A 122 2.16 -14.38 -5.82
N THR A 123 2.79 -14.87 -4.75
CA THR A 123 2.67 -16.28 -4.36
C THR A 123 1.26 -16.60 -3.84
N PRO A 124 0.81 -17.86 -3.92
CA PRO A 124 -0.51 -18.26 -3.42
C PRO A 124 -0.74 -17.88 -1.95
N LYS A 125 0.26 -18.07 -1.07
CA LYS A 125 0.15 -17.72 0.35
C LYS A 125 -0.08 -16.22 0.56
N ILE A 126 0.64 -15.35 -0.17
CA ILE A 126 0.46 -13.89 -0.10
C ILE A 126 -0.93 -13.52 -0.59
N ARG A 127 -1.39 -14.12 -1.69
CA ARG A 127 -2.73 -13.87 -2.25
C ARG A 127 -3.84 -14.25 -1.27
N ASP A 128 -3.73 -15.40 -0.61
CA ASP A 128 -4.75 -15.88 0.34
C ASP A 128 -4.83 -14.97 1.59
N MET A 129 -3.68 -14.56 2.13
CA MET A 129 -3.62 -13.60 3.23
C MET A 129 -4.14 -12.21 2.82
N SER A 130 -3.82 -11.78 1.60
CA SER A 130 -4.33 -10.51 1.04
C SER A 130 -5.84 -10.53 0.85
N ALA A 131 -6.42 -11.69 0.49
CA ALA A 131 -7.87 -11.88 0.43
C ALA A 131 -8.50 -11.80 1.84
N GLN A 132 -7.87 -12.40 2.85
CA GLN A 132 -8.32 -12.30 4.25
C GLN A 132 -8.27 -10.84 4.74
N LEU A 133 -7.20 -10.09 4.44
CA LEU A 133 -7.09 -8.66 4.73
C LEU A 133 -8.24 -7.88 4.09
N LYS A 134 -8.55 -8.14 2.82
CA LYS A 134 -9.67 -7.51 2.11
C LYS A 134 -11.01 -7.74 2.83
N GLU A 135 -11.25 -8.94 3.34
CA GLU A 135 -12.47 -9.24 4.10
C GLU A 135 -12.52 -8.55 5.47
N ILE A 136 -11.38 -8.44 6.16
CA ILE A 136 -11.28 -7.70 7.43
C ILE A 136 -11.57 -6.21 7.21
N LEU A 137 -11.01 -5.62 6.15
CA LEU A 137 -11.26 -4.23 5.75
C LEU A 137 -12.74 -3.98 5.45
N ALA A 138 -13.37 -4.86 4.66
CA ALA A 138 -14.79 -4.76 4.35
C ALA A 138 -15.68 -4.87 5.61
N SER A 139 -15.31 -5.76 6.53
CA SER A 139 -16.01 -5.91 7.81
C SER A 139 -15.86 -4.68 8.70
N TYR A 140 -14.70 -4.02 8.68
CA TYR A 140 -14.47 -2.80 9.44
C TYR A 140 -15.24 -1.61 8.86
N ASP A 141 -15.18 -1.42 7.54
CA ASP A 141 -15.89 -0.35 6.83
C ASP A 141 -17.41 -0.39 7.10
N SER A 142 -17.98 -1.60 7.06
CA SER A 142 -19.40 -1.82 7.40
C SER A 142 -19.72 -1.49 8.88
N SER A 143 -18.77 -1.70 9.78
CA SER A 143 -18.94 -1.48 11.23
C SER A 143 -18.73 0.00 11.62
N LEU A 144 -17.81 0.70 10.94
CA LEU A 144 -17.53 2.14 11.11
C LEU A 144 -18.78 3.01 10.86
N ILE A 145 -19.60 2.64 9.88
CA ILE A 145 -20.87 3.32 9.58
C ILE A 145 -21.82 3.28 10.79
N VAL A 146 -21.76 2.24 11.62
CA VAL A 146 -22.61 2.15 12.82
C VAL A 146 -22.07 3.03 13.96
N ALA A 147 -20.76 2.99 14.19
CA ALA A 147 -20.12 3.72 15.29
C ALA A 147 -20.28 5.25 15.14
N THR A 148 -20.04 5.77 13.93
CA THR A 148 -20.15 7.21 13.60
C THR A 148 -21.55 7.78 13.77
N ASN A 149 -22.59 6.97 13.59
CA ASN A 149 -23.98 7.39 13.76
C ASN A 149 -24.48 7.30 15.21
N SER A 150 -23.68 6.76 16.16
CA SER A 150 -24.24 6.26 17.42
C SER A 150 -23.47 6.52 18.72
N ALA A 151 -22.19 6.94 18.76
CA ALA A 151 -21.51 7.05 20.05
C ALA A 151 -20.38 8.10 20.12
N GLU A 152 -20.53 9.05 21.05
CA GLU A 152 -19.49 9.96 21.55
C GLU A 152 -18.51 9.28 22.54
N ASN A 153 -18.62 7.96 22.78
CA ASN A 153 -17.90 7.27 23.88
C ASN A 153 -17.40 5.86 23.53
N LEU A 154 -17.21 5.54 22.25
CA LEU A 154 -16.53 4.29 21.89
C LEU A 154 -15.02 4.47 22.02
N PRO A 155 -14.27 3.51 22.60
CA PRO A 155 -12.83 3.53 22.48
C PRO A 155 -12.49 3.54 20.99
N GLU A 156 -11.76 4.55 20.55
CA GLU A 156 -11.19 4.61 19.21
C GLU A 156 -10.22 3.42 19.08
N PHE A 157 -10.76 2.29 18.63
CA PHE A 157 -9.92 1.14 18.32
C PHE A 157 -9.00 1.58 17.18
N ASN A 158 -7.70 1.64 17.47
CA ASN A 158 -6.71 2.10 16.51
C ASN A 158 -6.54 1.05 15.42
N PHE A 159 -7.41 1.12 14.40
CA PHE A 159 -7.38 0.17 13.28
C PHE A 159 -6.05 0.22 12.51
N SER A 160 -5.27 1.29 12.67
CA SER A 160 -3.88 1.35 12.17
C SER A 160 -3.02 0.23 12.74
N GLU A 161 -3.17 -0.13 14.01
CA GLU A 161 -2.37 -1.21 14.63
C GLU A 161 -2.75 -2.58 14.05
N ILE A 162 -4.03 -2.78 13.73
CA ILE A 162 -4.51 -3.99 13.04
C ILE A 162 -3.93 -4.05 11.62
N LEU A 163 -3.95 -2.93 10.90
CA LEU A 163 -3.34 -2.84 9.57
C LEU A 163 -1.85 -3.17 9.62
N ASP A 164 -1.11 -2.60 10.57
CA ASP A 164 0.32 -2.84 10.72
C ASP A 164 0.62 -4.31 11.08
N ALA A 165 -0.17 -4.91 11.98
CA ALA A 165 -0.01 -6.30 12.38
C ALA A 165 -0.25 -7.30 11.23
N ILE A 166 -1.01 -6.94 10.19
CA ILE A 166 -1.24 -7.79 9.02
C ILE A 166 -0.25 -7.47 7.89
N ILE A 167 -0.07 -6.18 7.59
CA ILE A 167 0.69 -5.74 6.43
C ILE A 167 2.19 -5.94 6.66
N GLU A 168 2.74 -5.63 7.83
CA GLU A 168 4.18 -5.72 8.04
C GLU A 168 4.71 -7.15 7.90
N PRO A 169 4.05 -8.19 8.44
CA PRO A 169 4.42 -9.59 8.18
C PRO A 169 4.31 -9.96 6.70
N LEU A 170 3.27 -9.50 5.99
CA LEU A 170 3.14 -9.72 4.54
C LEU A 170 4.31 -9.14 3.77
N LEU A 171 4.69 -7.89 4.07
CA LEU A 171 5.83 -7.22 3.44
C LEU A 171 7.14 -7.95 3.74
N HIS A 172 7.36 -8.33 4.99
CA HIS A 172 8.56 -9.06 5.41
C HIS A 172 8.72 -10.39 4.66
N THR A 173 7.63 -11.14 4.48
CA THR A 173 7.65 -12.39 3.72
C THR A 173 7.89 -12.16 2.24
N CYS A 174 7.35 -11.06 1.67
CA CYS A 174 7.68 -10.66 0.30
C CYS A 174 9.20 -10.41 0.15
N GLU A 175 9.79 -9.64 1.07
CA GLU A 175 11.22 -9.29 1.04
C GLU A 175 12.13 -10.50 1.26
N SER A 176 11.73 -11.42 2.13
CA SER A 176 12.51 -12.63 2.42
C SER A 176 12.42 -13.66 1.28
N SER A 177 11.31 -13.69 0.52
CA SER A 177 11.11 -14.61 -0.61
C SER A 177 12.03 -14.34 -1.81
N VAL A 178 12.59 -13.13 -1.92
CA VAL A 178 13.36 -12.71 -3.11
C VAL A 178 14.88 -12.82 -2.95
N ALA A 179 15.40 -13.24 -1.79
CA ALA A 179 16.83 -13.22 -1.49
C ALA A 179 17.75 -13.93 -2.51
N LYS A 180 17.22 -14.88 -3.29
CA LYS A 180 17.94 -15.66 -4.32
C LYS A 180 17.79 -15.12 -5.74
N LEU A 181 16.99 -14.08 -5.96
CA LEU A 181 16.73 -13.49 -7.27
C LEU A 181 17.78 -12.45 -7.65
N SER A 182 17.82 -12.07 -8.93
CA SER A 182 18.62 -10.92 -9.39
C SER A 182 18.05 -9.61 -8.83
N LYS A 183 18.86 -8.55 -8.67
CA LYS A 183 18.38 -7.28 -8.10
C LYS A 183 17.15 -6.69 -8.81
N ILE A 184 17.09 -6.84 -10.13
CA ILE A 184 15.95 -6.35 -10.92
C ILE A 184 14.71 -7.22 -10.69
N ASP A 185 14.84 -8.55 -10.67
CA ASP A 185 13.73 -9.46 -10.41
C ASP A 185 13.22 -9.32 -8.96
N GLN A 186 14.11 -9.06 -7.99
CA GLN A 186 13.75 -8.72 -6.61
C GLN A 186 12.83 -7.50 -6.58
N SER A 187 13.26 -6.40 -7.20
CA SER A 187 12.52 -5.14 -7.21
C SER A 187 11.18 -5.27 -7.94
N ILE A 188 11.14 -5.97 -9.07
CA ILE A 188 9.91 -6.21 -9.84
C ILE A 188 8.89 -6.99 -8.99
N TYR A 189 9.32 -8.07 -8.34
CA TYR A 189 8.42 -8.86 -7.50
C TYR A 189 7.86 -8.02 -6.34
N LEU A 190 8.71 -7.24 -5.67
CA LEU A 190 8.29 -6.38 -4.57
C LEU A 190 7.30 -5.30 -5.04
N VAL A 191 7.52 -4.69 -6.22
CA VAL A 191 6.55 -3.77 -6.83
C VAL A 191 5.22 -4.48 -7.09
N ASN A 192 5.22 -5.72 -7.61
CA ASN A 192 4.00 -6.48 -7.86
C ASN A 192 3.22 -6.77 -6.56
N CYS A 193 3.92 -7.17 -5.50
CA CYS A 193 3.34 -7.39 -4.17
C CYS A 193 2.76 -6.11 -3.56
N LEU A 194 3.54 -5.03 -3.56
CA LEU A 194 3.11 -3.74 -3.02
C LEU A 194 1.91 -3.17 -3.79
N HIS A 195 1.93 -3.28 -5.12
CA HIS A 195 0.81 -2.88 -5.97
C HIS A 195 -0.47 -3.64 -5.62
N HIS A 196 -0.37 -4.96 -5.42
CA HIS A 196 -1.52 -5.77 -5.03
C HIS A 196 -2.12 -5.35 -3.69
N ILE A 197 -1.27 -5.13 -2.68
CA ILE A 197 -1.70 -4.65 -1.35
C ILE A 197 -2.33 -3.25 -1.46
N GLN A 198 -1.70 -2.34 -2.20
CA GLN A 198 -2.21 -0.99 -2.40
C GLN A 198 -3.59 -0.99 -3.07
N ALA A 199 -3.82 -1.88 -4.05
CA ALA A 199 -5.11 -2.04 -4.71
C ALA A 199 -6.21 -2.55 -3.77
N ILE A 200 -5.86 -3.37 -2.77
CA ILE A 200 -6.80 -3.85 -1.74
C ILE A 200 -7.19 -2.72 -0.78
N LEU A 201 -6.24 -1.84 -0.44
CA LEU A 201 -6.45 -0.72 0.46
C LEU A 201 -7.20 0.45 -0.21
N ALA A 202 -7.02 0.64 -1.52
CA ALA A 202 -7.52 1.79 -2.27
C ALA A 202 -9.01 2.16 -2.06
N PRO A 203 -9.96 1.21 -1.93
CA PRO A 203 -11.37 1.55 -1.71
C PRO A 203 -11.69 2.17 -0.35
N TYR A 204 -10.77 2.07 0.63
CA TYR A 204 -11.03 2.38 2.03
C TYR A 204 -10.29 3.65 2.46
N SER A 205 -11.02 4.73 2.77
CA SER A 205 -10.45 6.04 3.11
C SER A 205 -9.57 6.00 4.37
N PHE A 206 -9.95 5.23 5.38
CA PHE A 206 -9.19 5.07 6.63
C PHE A 206 -7.82 4.40 6.46
N THR A 207 -7.48 3.91 5.26
CA THR A 207 -6.18 3.30 4.96
C THR A 207 -5.18 4.27 4.33
N GLU A 208 -5.55 5.53 4.13
CA GLU A 208 -4.76 6.54 3.40
C GLU A 208 -3.31 6.64 3.87
N ALA A 209 -3.07 6.81 5.17
CA ALA A 209 -1.72 6.90 5.73
C ALA A 209 -0.85 5.66 5.40
N LYS A 210 -1.44 4.46 5.44
CA LYS A 210 -0.72 3.23 5.10
C LYS A 210 -0.48 3.11 3.59
N ARG A 211 -1.43 3.58 2.76
CA ARG A 211 -1.26 3.65 1.30
C ARG A 211 -0.13 4.59 0.91
N GLU A 212 0.02 5.73 1.59
CA GLU A 212 1.14 6.66 1.36
C GLU A 212 2.49 6.02 1.69
N ASN A 213 2.59 5.30 2.82
CA ASN A 213 3.82 4.57 3.17
C ASN A 213 4.19 3.52 2.12
N ILE A 214 3.21 2.74 1.66
CA ILE A 214 3.40 1.74 0.60
C ILE A 214 3.80 2.41 -0.72
N ALA A 215 3.17 3.53 -1.07
CA ALA A 215 3.49 4.28 -2.28
C ALA A 215 4.94 4.81 -2.27
N ALA A 216 5.44 5.26 -1.12
CA ALA A 216 6.83 5.67 -0.97
C ALA A 216 7.80 4.51 -1.24
N ARG A 217 7.59 3.36 -0.56
CA ARG A 217 8.40 2.14 -0.80
C ARG A 217 8.34 1.67 -2.26
N LEU A 218 7.15 1.73 -2.86
CA LEU A 218 6.94 1.35 -4.26
C LEU A 218 7.73 2.27 -5.20
N SER A 219 7.74 3.58 -4.93
CA SER A 219 8.52 4.54 -5.70
C SER A 219 10.03 4.26 -5.62
N ASP A 220 10.54 3.85 -4.45
CA ASP A 220 11.95 3.50 -4.29
C ASP A 220 12.33 2.29 -5.15
N TYR A 221 11.54 1.20 -5.10
CA TYR A 221 11.79 0.04 -5.96
C TYR A 221 11.65 0.35 -7.45
N LEU A 222 10.72 1.24 -7.85
CA LEU A 222 10.62 1.69 -9.24
C LEU A 222 11.85 2.48 -9.68
N ASN A 223 12.43 3.30 -8.80
CA ASN A 223 13.67 4.00 -9.08
C ASN A 223 14.85 3.03 -9.24
N ASP A 224 14.90 1.97 -8.43
CA ASP A 224 15.92 0.92 -8.55
C ASP A 224 15.81 0.16 -9.88
N ILE A 225 14.59 -0.20 -10.29
CA ILE A 225 14.33 -0.82 -11.60
C ILE A 225 14.76 0.13 -12.72
N ALA A 226 14.36 1.39 -12.65
CA ALA A 226 14.72 2.40 -13.64
C ALA A 226 16.24 2.58 -13.77
N LEU A 227 16.96 2.58 -12.64
CA LEU A 227 18.41 2.68 -12.61
C LEU A 227 19.08 1.46 -13.24
N GLU A 228 18.58 0.26 -12.98
CA GLU A 228 19.13 -0.97 -13.54
C GLU A 228 18.87 -1.05 -15.06
N GLU A 229 17.66 -0.72 -15.52
CA GLU A 229 17.34 -0.59 -16.96
C GLU A 229 18.25 0.45 -17.63
N TYR A 230 18.41 1.62 -17.02
CA TYR A 230 19.34 2.63 -17.50
C TYR A 230 20.78 2.10 -17.61
N ASN A 231 21.27 1.36 -16.61
CA ASN A 231 22.60 0.76 -16.64
C ASN A 231 22.75 -0.30 -17.74
N LEU A 232 21.71 -1.07 -18.03
CA LEU A 232 21.69 -2.01 -19.15
C LEU A 232 21.80 -1.27 -20.48
N LEU A 233 21.05 -0.17 -20.66
CA LEU A 233 21.12 0.67 -21.86
C LEU A 233 22.51 1.29 -22.05
N LEU A 234 23.13 1.80 -20.98
CA LEU A 234 24.50 2.31 -21.06
C LEU A 234 25.51 1.24 -21.48
N LYS A 235 25.38 0.02 -20.95
CA LYS A 235 26.26 -1.10 -21.30
C LYS A 235 26.11 -1.49 -22.77
N GLN A 236 24.87 -1.56 -23.27
CA GLN A 236 24.57 -1.86 -24.67
C GLN A 236 25.12 -0.79 -25.62
N ALA A 237 24.95 0.49 -25.27
CA ALA A 237 25.48 1.62 -26.04
C ALA A 237 27.00 1.83 -25.87
N LYS A 238 27.67 1.05 -25.01
CA LYS A 238 29.09 1.22 -24.62
C LYS A 238 29.39 2.60 -24.02
N LEU A 239 28.40 3.25 -23.41
CA LEU A 239 28.51 4.57 -22.78
C LEU A 239 28.97 4.51 -21.32
N THR A 240 29.04 3.33 -20.71
CA THR A 240 29.43 3.17 -19.29
C THR A 240 30.79 3.80 -18.99
N LYS A 241 31.82 3.42 -19.75
CA LYS A 241 33.16 4.00 -19.60
C LYS A 241 33.17 5.49 -19.91
N ILE A 242 32.36 5.90 -20.90
CA ILE A 242 32.32 7.30 -21.33
C ILE A 242 31.82 8.19 -20.19
N LYS A 243 30.75 7.77 -19.52
CA LYS A 243 30.21 8.44 -18.35
C LYS A 243 31.19 8.43 -17.17
N GLU A 244 31.87 7.32 -16.91
CA GLU A 244 32.86 7.21 -15.83
C GLU A 244 34.04 8.17 -16.04
N THR A 245 34.58 8.24 -17.25
CA THR A 245 35.64 9.19 -17.61
C THR A 245 35.17 10.63 -17.49
N LEU A 246 33.94 10.94 -17.91
CA LEU A 246 33.36 12.28 -17.75
C LEU A 246 33.28 12.71 -16.28
N ALA A 247 32.94 11.78 -15.37
CA ALA A 247 32.81 12.04 -13.94
C ALA A 247 34.16 12.12 -13.19
N THR A 248 35.20 11.45 -13.69
CA THR A 248 36.50 11.29 -13.02
C THR A 248 37.63 12.12 -13.65
N LYS A 249 37.34 12.87 -14.71
CA LYS A 249 38.35 13.66 -15.43
C LYS A 249 38.98 14.74 -14.54
N ASP A 250 40.27 14.95 -14.78
CA ASP A 250 40.95 16.17 -14.35
C ASP A 250 40.45 17.34 -15.23
N PRO A 251 40.01 18.47 -14.64
CA PRO A 251 39.55 19.64 -15.38
C PRO A 251 40.55 20.19 -16.41
N GLU A 252 41.84 19.93 -16.20
CA GLU A 252 42.94 20.47 -17.03
C GLU A 252 43.27 19.59 -18.26
N VAL A 253 42.79 18.34 -18.31
CA VAL A 253 43.09 17.41 -19.41
C VAL A 253 41.94 17.41 -20.44
N PRO A 254 42.21 17.66 -21.75
CA PRO A 254 41.18 17.65 -22.78
C PRO A 254 40.64 16.22 -22.97
N LEU A 255 39.31 16.08 -23.02
CA LEU A 255 38.65 14.77 -23.17
C LEU A 255 39.11 14.03 -24.43
N SER A 256 39.37 14.74 -25.54
CA SER A 256 39.83 14.11 -26.79
C SER A 256 41.17 13.36 -26.68
N SER A 257 41.96 13.62 -25.63
CA SER A 257 43.24 12.94 -25.36
C SER A 257 43.12 11.68 -24.51
N LEU A 258 41.95 11.43 -23.93
CA LEU A 258 41.71 10.28 -23.05
C LEU A 258 41.32 9.03 -23.87
N PRO A 259 41.69 7.82 -23.39
CA PRO A 259 41.28 6.57 -24.02
C PRO A 259 39.76 6.42 -24.01
N ASP A 260 39.18 5.84 -25.07
CA ASP A 260 37.74 5.68 -25.29
C ASP A 260 36.94 7.00 -25.45
N MET A 261 37.61 8.17 -25.50
CA MET A 261 37.03 9.52 -25.71
C MET A 261 37.41 10.18 -27.03
N ASP A 262 38.15 9.46 -27.89
CA ASP A 262 38.49 9.94 -29.22
C ASP A 262 37.23 10.07 -30.10
N VAL A 263 37.34 10.89 -31.15
CA VAL A 263 36.24 11.18 -32.09
C VAL A 263 35.59 9.90 -32.62
N VAL A 264 36.39 8.87 -32.94
CA VAL A 264 35.88 7.62 -33.55
C VAL A 264 35.14 6.78 -32.51
N SER A 265 35.69 6.64 -31.31
CA SER A 265 35.05 5.91 -30.21
C SER A 265 33.72 6.54 -29.79
N LEU A 266 33.70 7.87 -29.68
CA LEU A 266 32.51 8.61 -29.26
C LEU A 266 31.40 8.56 -30.32
N THR A 267 31.72 8.77 -31.60
CA THR A 267 30.75 8.62 -32.71
C THR A 267 30.20 7.19 -32.79
N ASN A 268 31.03 6.17 -32.58
CA ASN A 268 30.59 4.77 -32.55
C ASN A 268 29.68 4.44 -31.35
N ALA A 269 29.92 5.05 -30.19
CA ALA A 269 29.08 4.84 -29.01
C ALA A 269 27.72 5.56 -29.16
N LEU A 270 27.72 6.78 -29.68
CA LEU A 270 26.50 7.57 -29.89
C LEU A 270 25.63 7.04 -31.04
N SER A 271 26.24 6.53 -32.12
CA SER A 271 25.48 5.84 -33.18
C SER A 271 24.86 4.52 -32.70
N LYS A 272 25.54 3.80 -31.80
CA LYS A 272 24.97 2.62 -31.13
C LYS A 272 23.80 2.99 -30.23
N LEU A 273 23.94 4.05 -29.43
CA LEU A 273 22.85 4.60 -28.65
C LEU A 273 21.63 4.87 -29.55
N ASP A 274 21.82 5.60 -30.66
CA ASP A 274 20.73 5.92 -31.60
C ASP A 274 20.04 4.66 -32.15
N SER A 275 20.82 3.64 -32.53
CA SER A 275 20.26 2.35 -32.96
C SER A 275 19.50 1.62 -31.86
N SER A 276 19.97 1.69 -30.61
CA SER A 276 19.31 1.10 -29.45
C SER A 276 18.01 1.82 -29.11
N LEU A 277 17.93 3.14 -29.32
CA LEU A 277 16.70 3.91 -29.10
C LEU A 277 15.57 3.51 -30.06
N VAL A 278 15.90 3.21 -31.32
CA VAL A 278 14.94 2.68 -32.28
C VAL A 278 14.40 1.32 -31.82
N ILE A 279 15.26 0.46 -31.27
CA ILE A 279 14.84 -0.83 -30.71
C ILE A 279 13.97 -0.63 -29.47
N LEU A 280 14.34 0.29 -28.57
CA LEU A 280 13.58 0.62 -27.37
C LEU A 280 12.18 1.15 -27.68
N SER A 281 12.01 1.78 -28.85
CA SER A 281 10.71 2.28 -29.34
C SER A 281 9.80 1.19 -29.90
N ALA A 282 10.39 0.06 -30.31
CA ALA A 282 9.69 -1.02 -31.00
C ALA A 282 9.43 -2.23 -30.09
N ASP A 283 10.34 -2.53 -29.16
CA ASP A 283 10.28 -3.70 -28.27
C ASP A 283 10.14 -3.30 -26.80
N ILE A 284 9.26 -4.01 -26.11
CA ILE A 284 9.05 -3.92 -24.66
C ILE A 284 10.30 -4.51 -23.98
N SER A 285 10.89 -3.81 -23.00
CA SER A 285 11.98 -4.39 -22.22
C SER A 285 11.51 -5.71 -21.57
N PRO A 286 12.19 -6.85 -21.83
CA PRO A 286 11.74 -8.17 -21.40
C PRO A 286 11.72 -8.33 -19.87
N HIS A 287 12.47 -7.48 -19.14
CA HIS A 287 12.41 -7.43 -17.69
C HIS A 287 11.16 -6.69 -17.21
N LEU A 288 10.83 -5.56 -17.85
CA LEU A 288 9.68 -4.75 -17.47
C LEU A 288 8.34 -5.40 -17.81
N GLU A 289 8.29 -6.35 -18.75
CA GLU A 289 7.09 -7.18 -19.03
C GLU A 289 6.53 -7.91 -17.80
N LYS A 290 7.38 -8.18 -16.81
CA LYS A 290 7.00 -8.88 -15.58
C LYS A 290 6.29 -7.96 -14.57
N LEU A 291 6.22 -6.65 -14.81
CA LEU A 291 5.47 -5.72 -13.98
C LEU A 291 3.97 -5.91 -14.18
N SER A 292 3.23 -6.03 -13.08
CA SER A 292 1.78 -6.27 -13.09
C SER A 292 0.96 -5.05 -13.52
N SER A 293 1.53 -3.85 -13.42
CA SER A 293 0.85 -2.58 -13.72
C SER A 293 1.51 -1.87 -14.89
N ALA A 294 0.72 -1.54 -15.91
CA ALA A 294 1.16 -0.73 -17.04
C ALA A 294 1.68 0.65 -16.58
N GLN A 295 1.05 1.26 -15.58
CA GLN A 295 1.51 2.54 -15.03
C GLN A 295 2.92 2.44 -14.43
N HIS A 296 3.22 1.34 -13.74
CA HIS A 296 4.54 1.11 -13.15
C HIS A 296 5.61 0.85 -14.21
N TYR A 297 5.24 0.10 -15.26
CA TYR A 297 6.07 -0.08 -16.44
C TYR A 297 6.46 1.27 -17.04
N GLN A 298 5.46 2.11 -17.30
CA GLN A 298 5.64 3.43 -17.90
C GLN A 298 6.50 4.34 -17.02
N GLN A 299 6.26 4.34 -15.71
CA GLN A 299 7.04 5.14 -14.76
C GLN A 299 8.51 4.72 -14.70
N ALA A 300 8.80 3.41 -14.66
CA ALA A 300 10.17 2.90 -14.64
C ALA A 300 10.89 3.20 -15.97
N GLN A 301 10.22 2.95 -17.10
CA GLN A 301 10.77 3.20 -18.42
C GLN A 301 11.05 4.69 -18.66
N SER A 302 10.08 5.56 -18.36
CA SER A 302 10.24 7.03 -18.47
C SER A 302 11.38 7.55 -17.59
N SER A 303 11.52 7.00 -16.37
CA SER A 303 12.60 7.37 -15.47
C SER A 303 13.98 6.94 -16.00
N ALA A 304 14.09 5.72 -16.54
CA ALA A 304 15.32 5.23 -17.17
C ALA A 304 15.72 6.05 -18.40
N ILE A 305 14.74 6.39 -19.25
CA ILE A 305 14.92 7.25 -20.42
C ILE A 305 15.38 8.65 -20.01
N ARG A 306 14.78 9.23 -18.96
CA ARG A 306 15.19 10.55 -18.46
C ARG A 306 16.63 10.54 -17.96
N LEU A 307 17.08 9.49 -17.28
CA LEU A 307 18.49 9.34 -16.87
C LEU A 307 19.42 9.24 -18.08
N LEU A 308 18.99 8.56 -19.14
CA LEU A 308 19.72 8.45 -20.39
C LEU A 308 19.84 9.80 -21.10
N LEU A 309 18.75 10.56 -21.16
CA LEU A 309 18.73 11.91 -21.72
C LEU A 309 19.66 12.85 -20.95
N THR A 310 19.66 12.81 -19.61
CA THR A 310 20.60 13.59 -18.80
C THR A 310 22.05 13.24 -19.16
N THR A 311 22.35 11.94 -19.27
CA THR A 311 23.70 11.48 -19.65
C THR A 311 24.11 11.95 -21.04
N TYR A 312 23.19 11.88 -22.00
CA TYR A 312 23.41 12.37 -23.36
C TYR A 312 23.64 13.88 -23.38
N THR A 313 22.87 14.63 -22.59
CA THR A 313 23.00 16.09 -22.43
C THR A 313 24.36 16.45 -21.85
N ASP A 314 24.83 15.71 -20.84
CA ASP A 314 26.14 15.93 -20.22
C ASP A 314 27.28 15.65 -21.21
N ILE A 315 27.17 14.57 -21.99
CA ILE A 315 28.13 14.26 -23.07
C ILE A 315 28.10 15.36 -24.13
N SER A 316 26.92 15.78 -24.60
CA SER A 316 26.77 16.82 -25.61
C SER A 316 27.41 18.14 -25.17
N LYS A 317 27.15 18.59 -23.93
CA LYS A 317 27.79 19.77 -23.34
C LYS A 317 29.31 19.63 -23.28
N ALA A 318 29.81 18.45 -22.93
CA ALA A 318 31.24 18.21 -22.86
C ALA A 318 31.92 18.21 -24.24
N VAL A 319 31.25 17.70 -25.26
CA VAL A 319 31.77 17.69 -26.63
C VAL A 319 31.75 19.09 -27.25
N GLN A 320 30.76 19.91 -26.92
CA GLN A 320 30.65 21.30 -27.38
C GLN A 320 31.59 22.26 -26.64
N ASP A 321 32.13 21.90 -25.47
CA ASP A 321 33.08 22.73 -24.74
C ASP A 321 34.44 22.76 -25.47
N PRO A 322 34.90 23.95 -25.94
CA PRO A 322 36.16 24.09 -26.68
C PRO A 322 37.39 23.59 -25.89
N LYS A 323 37.31 23.57 -24.54
CA LYS A 323 38.41 23.09 -23.69
C LYS A 323 38.70 21.60 -23.85
N ASN A 324 37.72 20.83 -24.32
CA ASN A 324 37.84 19.39 -24.47
C ASN A 324 38.47 18.97 -25.81
N GLY A 325 38.76 19.92 -26.70
CA GLY A 325 39.61 19.73 -27.88
C GLY A 325 38.96 18.94 -29.02
N TYR A 326 37.65 19.11 -29.22
CA TYR A 326 36.92 18.52 -30.36
C TYR A 326 36.75 19.56 -31.49
N ASP A 327 37.32 19.28 -32.66
CA ASP A 327 37.31 20.23 -33.80
C ASP A 327 35.95 20.37 -34.49
N ASN A 328 35.14 19.30 -34.50
CA ASN A 328 33.81 19.30 -35.13
C ASN A 328 32.78 18.53 -34.27
N PRO A 329 32.19 19.18 -33.25
CA PRO A 329 31.19 18.59 -32.36
C PRO A 329 29.96 18.02 -33.08
N ASP A 330 29.50 18.71 -34.14
CA ASP A 330 28.28 18.35 -34.87
C ASP A 330 28.44 17.06 -35.70
N ALA A 331 29.67 16.69 -36.06
CA ALA A 331 29.95 15.42 -36.73
C ALA A 331 29.97 14.22 -35.77
N ILE A 332 30.06 14.47 -34.47
CA ILE A 332 30.13 13.43 -33.42
C ILE A 332 28.73 13.12 -32.88
N LEU A 333 27.90 14.15 -32.75
CA LEU A 333 26.53 14.04 -32.23
C LEU A 333 25.57 13.63 -33.35
N PRO A 334 24.93 12.45 -33.29
CA PRO A 334 24.01 12.00 -34.35
C PRO A 334 22.67 12.78 -34.37
N ARG A 335 22.30 13.42 -33.26
CA ARG A 335 21.06 14.21 -33.08
C ARG A 335 21.33 15.41 -32.19
N THR A 336 20.42 16.37 -32.16
CA THR A 336 20.45 17.41 -31.12
C THR A 336 19.82 16.90 -29.82
N VAL A 337 20.05 17.60 -28.71
CA VAL A 337 19.38 17.28 -27.43
C VAL A 337 17.86 17.45 -27.57
N GLU A 338 17.42 18.46 -28.32
CA GLU A 338 16.01 18.75 -28.61
C GLU A 338 15.35 17.62 -29.42
N ASP A 339 16.06 17.06 -30.40
CA ASP A 339 15.58 15.90 -31.16
C ASP A 339 15.45 14.65 -30.28
N MET A 340 16.41 14.43 -29.37
CA MET A 340 16.37 13.32 -28.42
C MET A 340 15.20 13.48 -27.44
N GLU A 341 14.98 14.68 -26.92
CA GLU A 341 13.81 15.02 -26.10
C GLU A 341 12.49 14.75 -26.84
N ALA A 342 12.39 15.15 -28.10
CA ALA A 342 11.21 14.91 -28.92
C ALA A 342 10.95 13.41 -29.13
N ILE A 343 11.98 12.60 -29.39
CA ILE A 343 11.86 11.15 -29.54
C ILE A 343 11.37 10.52 -28.24
N PHE A 344 11.95 10.93 -27.10
CA PHE A 344 11.58 10.41 -25.79
C PHE A 344 10.15 10.79 -25.38
N PHE A 345 9.61 11.90 -25.89
CA PHE A 345 8.21 12.29 -25.69
C PHE A 345 7.21 11.49 -26.54
N ILE A 346 7.67 10.88 -27.63
CA ILE A 346 6.84 10.11 -28.58
C ILE A 346 6.84 8.61 -28.26
N LEU A 347 7.84 8.13 -27.51
CA LEU A 347 7.85 6.76 -27.00
C LEU A 347 6.56 6.49 -26.21
N PRO A 348 5.94 5.30 -26.36
CA PRO A 348 4.65 5.02 -25.75
C PRO A 348 4.75 5.22 -24.23
N THR A 349 4.15 6.33 -23.79
CA THR A 349 3.99 6.69 -22.38
C THR A 349 3.07 5.77 -21.66
#